data_AF-A0A9W6TGM8-F1
#
_entry.id   AF-A0A9W6TGM8-F1
#
_cell.length_a   1.000
_cell.length_b   1.000
_cell.length_c   1.000
_cell.angle_alpha   90.00
_cell.angle_beta   90.00
_cell.angle_gamma   90.00
#
_symmetry.space_group_name_H-M   'P 1'
#
loop_
_entity.id
_entity.type
_entity.pdbx_description
1 polymer ?
#
loop_
_entity_poly.entity_id
_entity_poly.type
_entity_poly.pdbx_seq_one_letter_code
_entity_poly.pdbx_strand_id
1 'polypeptide(L)'
;MQLSEARSVLEVGAGPGIGSLDILKHMATEASACKKPKKLVVTDLSPVMVRMAREMLADAANAVRDTVDVQIAEANGEAVVCERVLTTDGLAGFTIWGKPQHFSKHSLSTAVSHELGLEHGWDTRSFELGRDLSAFRTRFASAGFSQVRIWPFMCVLELWSGEAFAAFYCQQSVVSDAPDLRARAFAIATKLADEY
;
A
#
# COMPACT_ATOMS: atom_id res chain seq x y z
N MET A 1 -13.34 -4.35 11.89
CA MET A 1 -12.14 -5.20 11.84
C MET A 1 -11.66 -5.38 13.27
N GLN A 2 -11.27 -6.58 13.71
CA GLN A 2 -10.88 -6.81 15.11
C GLN A 2 -9.44 -6.38 15.42
N LEU A 3 -8.94 -5.33 14.75
CA LEU A 3 -7.58 -4.83 14.96
C LEU A 3 -7.37 -4.27 16.37
N SER A 4 -8.42 -3.70 16.97
CA SER A 4 -8.36 -3.25 18.36
C SER A 4 -8.19 -4.40 19.35
N GLU A 5 -8.71 -5.58 19.03
CA GLU A 5 -8.60 -6.79 19.84
C GLU A 5 -7.35 -7.62 19.51
N ALA A 6 -6.70 -7.36 18.38
CA ALA A 6 -5.57 -8.14 17.87
C ALA A 6 -4.35 -8.09 18.78
N ARG A 7 -3.74 -9.24 19.04
CA ARG A 7 -2.49 -9.36 19.80
C ARG A 7 -1.26 -9.20 18.92
N SER A 8 -1.32 -9.73 17.70
CA SER A 8 -0.25 -9.67 16.73
C SER A 8 -0.84 -9.48 15.34
N VAL A 9 -0.28 -8.54 14.59
CA VAL A 9 -0.59 -8.29 13.18
C VAL A 9 0.70 -8.34 12.37
N LEU A 10 0.70 -9.10 11.27
CA LEU A 10 1.74 -9.07 10.25
C LEU A 10 1.18 -8.41 9.00
N GLU A 11 1.77 -7.32 8.53
CA GLU A 11 1.51 -6.73 7.23
C GLU A 11 2.61 -7.11 6.23
N VAL A 12 2.21 -7.66 5.08
CA VAL A 12 3.12 -7.99 3.96
C VAL A 12 2.83 -7.08 2.77
N GLY A 13 3.88 -6.52 2.18
CA GLY A 13 3.77 -5.58 1.06
C GLY A 13 3.27 -4.21 1.51
N ALA A 14 3.80 -3.70 2.62
CA ALA A 14 3.33 -2.47 3.24
C ALA A 14 3.59 -1.20 2.42
N GLY A 15 4.44 -1.27 1.39
CA GLY A 15 4.87 -0.12 0.60
C GLY A 15 5.46 0.97 1.51
N PRO A 16 5.09 2.25 1.33
CA PRO A 16 5.58 3.35 2.15
C PRO A 16 4.94 3.43 3.55
N GLY A 17 4.13 2.45 3.96
CA GLY A 17 3.60 2.36 5.34
C GLY A 17 2.30 3.12 5.62
N ILE A 18 1.58 3.60 4.59
CA ILE A 18 0.31 4.31 4.78
C ILE A 18 -0.77 3.37 5.36
N GLY A 19 -0.89 2.15 4.82
CA GLY A 19 -1.81 1.14 5.36
C GLY A 19 -1.43 0.73 6.78
N SER A 20 -0.14 0.57 7.05
CA SER A 20 0.42 0.28 8.37
C SER A 20 0.03 1.33 9.42
N LEU A 21 -0.03 2.61 9.03
CA LEU A 21 -0.41 3.70 9.91
C LEU A 21 -1.87 3.58 10.35
N ASP A 22 -2.76 3.17 9.44
CA ASP A 22 -4.16 2.91 9.76
C ASP A 22 -4.30 1.70 10.71
N ILE A 23 -3.57 0.61 10.42
CA ILE A 23 -3.52 -0.57 11.30
C ILE A 23 -3.06 -0.18 12.70
N LEU A 24 -1.96 0.58 12.81
CA LEU A 24 -1.39 1.01 14.08
C LEU A 24 -2.38 1.84 14.92
N LYS A 25 -3.09 2.79 14.28
CA LYS A 25 -4.12 3.60 14.94
C LYS A 25 -5.26 2.74 15.51
N HIS A 26 -5.69 1.74 14.76
CA HIS A 26 -6.72 0.80 15.22
C HIS A 26 -6.23 -0.15 16.32
N MET A 27 -4.98 -0.59 16.28
CA MET A 27 -4.39 -1.41 17.35
C MET A 27 -4.20 -0.63 18.65
N ALA A 28 -3.87 0.66 18.56
CA ALA A 28 -3.63 1.54 19.70
C ALA A 28 -4.91 2.02 20.41
N THR A 29 -6.09 1.90 19.78
CA THR A 29 -7.35 2.48 20.29
C THR A 29 -7.94 1.76 21.50
N GLU A 30 -7.39 0.61 21.89
CA GLU A 30 -7.78 -0.11 23.11
C GLU A 30 -6.56 -0.46 23.96
N ALA A 31 -6.50 0.16 25.16
CA ALA A 31 -5.63 -0.25 26.25
C ALA A 31 -6.10 -1.63 26.74
N SER A 32 -5.65 -2.68 26.06
CA SER A 32 -5.89 -4.05 26.51
C SER A 32 -5.22 -4.20 27.88
N ALA A 33 -5.93 -4.72 28.88
CA ALA A 33 -5.44 -4.99 30.24
C ALA A 33 -4.30 -6.02 30.33
N CYS A 34 -3.61 -6.27 29.22
CA CYS A 34 -2.57 -7.26 29.09
C CYS A 34 -1.23 -6.67 29.46
N LYS A 35 -0.43 -7.44 30.21
CA LYS A 35 0.89 -7.04 30.69
C LYS A 35 1.95 -6.92 29.58
N LYS A 36 1.62 -7.27 28.33
CA LYS A 36 2.54 -7.25 27.19
C LYS A 36 1.96 -6.36 26.08
N PRO A 37 2.81 -5.56 25.41
CA PRO A 37 2.40 -4.78 24.26
C PRO A 37 1.91 -5.71 23.14
N LYS A 38 0.93 -5.23 22.36
CA LYS A 38 0.53 -5.86 21.09
C LYS A 38 1.70 -5.78 20.11
N LYS A 39 1.69 -6.58 19.05
CA LYS A 39 2.77 -6.61 18.06
C LYS A 39 2.27 -6.26 16.66
N LEU A 40 2.92 -5.33 15.99
CA LEU A 40 2.73 -5.04 14.57
C LEU A 40 4.05 -5.30 13.84
N VAL A 41 4.06 -6.23 12.88
CA VAL A 41 5.20 -6.48 12.00
C VAL A 41 4.84 -5.97 10.61
N VAL A 42 5.58 -5.00 10.12
CA VAL A 42 5.40 -4.37 8.81
C VAL A 42 6.52 -4.83 7.90
N THR A 43 6.17 -5.42 6.76
CA THR A 43 7.17 -5.97 5.84
C THR A 43 6.95 -5.54 4.40
N ASP A 44 8.05 -5.34 3.68
CA ASP A 44 8.06 -5.11 2.24
C ASP A 44 9.30 -5.75 1.61
N LEU A 45 9.23 -6.15 0.35
CA LEU A 45 10.38 -6.73 -0.36
C LEU A 45 11.42 -5.66 -0.72
N SER A 46 10.99 -4.41 -0.90
CA SER A 46 11.85 -3.31 -1.32
C SER A 46 12.52 -2.62 -0.12
N PRO A 47 13.86 -2.58 -0.04
CA PRO A 47 14.57 -1.84 1.00
C PRO A 47 14.20 -0.35 1.04
N VAL A 48 13.88 0.22 -0.13
CA VAL A 48 13.43 1.61 -0.25
C VAL A 48 12.07 1.80 0.41
N MET A 49 11.13 0.87 0.19
CA MET A 49 9.81 0.91 0.81
C MET A 49 9.90 0.71 2.33
N VAL A 50 10.75 -0.22 2.79
CA VAL A 50 11.02 -0.40 4.23
C VAL A 50 11.55 0.87 4.87
N ARG A 51 12.49 1.58 4.22
CA ARG A 51 12.98 2.87 4.72
C ARG A 51 11.85 3.92 4.80
N MET A 52 11.08 4.06 3.74
CA MET A 52 9.95 5.01 3.71
C MET A 52 8.89 4.68 4.76
N ALA A 53 8.57 3.40 4.97
CA ALA A 53 7.66 2.96 6.01
C ALA A 53 8.17 3.28 7.42
N ARG A 54 9.48 3.16 7.67
CA ARG A 54 10.09 3.60 8.93
C ARG A 54 9.90 5.08 9.17
N GLU A 55 10.16 5.91 8.16
CA GLU A 55 10.00 7.37 8.24
C GLU A 55 8.53 7.74 8.48
N MET A 56 7.60 7.13 7.73
CA MET A 56 6.16 7.35 7.85
C MET A 56 5.62 7.00 9.24
N LEU A 57 6.10 5.90 9.84
CA LEU A 57 5.57 5.38 11.09
C LEU A 57 6.31 5.90 12.33
N ALA A 58 7.44 6.58 12.20
CA ALA A 58 8.33 6.91 13.31
C ALA A 58 7.61 7.58 14.49
N ASP A 59 6.88 8.68 14.23
CA ASP A 59 6.20 9.44 15.27
C ASP A 59 5.05 8.65 15.90
N ALA A 60 4.23 8.01 15.05
CA ALA A 60 3.08 7.23 15.50
C ALA A 60 3.52 6.01 16.33
N ALA A 61 4.55 5.28 15.90
CA ALA A 61 5.10 4.13 16.60
C ALA A 61 5.70 4.54 17.95
N ASN A 62 6.43 5.65 18.01
CA ASN A 62 6.97 6.16 19.27
C ASN A 62 5.87 6.58 20.25
N ALA A 63 4.79 7.21 19.75
CA ALA A 63 3.66 7.63 20.58
C ALA A 63 2.92 6.46 21.25
N VAL A 64 2.97 5.26 20.66
CA VAL A 64 2.22 4.09 21.14
C VAL A 64 3.11 2.94 21.62
N ARG A 65 4.43 3.15 21.75
CA ARG A 65 5.43 2.09 22.03
C ARG A 65 5.17 1.23 23.27
N ASP A 66 4.48 1.78 24.27
CA ASP A 66 4.13 1.06 25.51
C ASP A 66 2.91 0.14 25.32
N THR A 67 2.17 0.33 24.22
CA THR A 67 0.96 -0.43 23.88
C THR A 67 1.14 -1.33 22.66
N VAL A 68 1.97 -0.94 21.70
CA VAL A 68 2.24 -1.68 20.46
C VAL A 68 3.74 -1.66 20.15
N ASP A 69 4.35 -2.84 20.07
CA ASP A 69 5.69 -3.06 19.52
C ASP A 69 5.61 -3.11 17.99
N VAL A 70 6.21 -2.12 17.32
CA VAL A 70 6.21 -1.99 15.86
C VAL A 70 7.57 -2.42 15.31
N GLN A 71 7.58 -3.51 14.54
CA GLN A 71 8.75 -4.06 13.88
C GLN A 71 8.61 -3.83 12.38
N ILE A 72 9.60 -3.22 11.75
CA ILE A 72 9.62 -2.97 10.30
C ILE A 72 10.81 -3.73 9.73
N ALA A 73 10.62 -4.52 8.67
CA ALA A 73 11.67 -5.38 8.12
C ALA A 73 11.49 -5.67 6.62
N GLU A 74 12.57 -6.07 5.97
CA GLU A 74 12.50 -6.61 4.61
C GLU A 74 11.88 -8.02 4.61
N ALA A 75 11.00 -8.29 3.65
CA ALA A 75 10.31 -9.57 3.53
C ALA A 75 11.21 -10.61 2.83
N ASN A 76 11.62 -11.65 3.55
CA ASN A 76 12.37 -12.78 2.99
C ASN A 76 11.40 -13.90 2.56
N GLY A 77 10.63 -13.66 1.49
CA GLY A 77 9.69 -14.63 0.88
C GLY A 77 8.32 -14.74 1.57
N GLU A 78 7.25 -14.55 0.80
CA GLU A 78 5.88 -14.24 1.27
C GLU A 78 5.20 -15.34 2.12
N ALA A 79 5.46 -16.63 1.85
CA ALA A 79 4.81 -17.74 2.56
C ALA A 79 5.51 -18.10 3.88
N VAL A 80 6.83 -17.87 3.97
CA VAL A 80 7.65 -18.30 5.12
C VAL A 80 7.49 -17.36 6.32
N VAL A 81 7.03 -16.13 6.10
CA VAL A 81 6.85 -15.15 7.17
C VAL A 81 5.54 -15.40 7.94
N CYS A 82 4.45 -15.78 7.28
CA CYS A 82 3.17 -16.00 7.96
C CYS A 82 3.22 -17.20 8.92
N GLU A 83 3.70 -18.37 8.48
CA GLU A 83 3.77 -19.58 9.31
C GLU A 83 4.77 -19.46 10.48
N ARG A 84 5.80 -18.62 10.36
CA ARG A 84 6.81 -18.43 11.41
C ARG A 84 6.47 -17.35 12.42
N VAL A 85 5.57 -16.42 12.07
CA VAL A 85 5.27 -15.23 12.88
C VAL A 85 3.88 -15.30 13.52
N LEU A 86 2.92 -16.01 12.91
CA LEU A 86 1.56 -16.07 13.40
C LEU A 86 1.35 -17.24 14.35
N THR A 87 0.85 -16.93 15.55
CA THR A 87 0.26 -17.91 16.46
C THR A 87 -1.12 -18.35 15.95
N THR A 88 -1.72 -19.37 16.54
CA THR A 88 -3.07 -19.86 16.17
C THR A 88 -4.18 -18.81 16.30
N ASP A 89 -3.93 -17.72 17.04
CA ASP A 89 -4.78 -16.54 17.22
C ASP A 89 -4.23 -15.27 16.55
N GLY A 90 -3.15 -15.38 15.76
CA GLY A 90 -2.51 -14.27 15.07
C GLY A 90 -3.32 -13.77 13.87
N LEU A 91 -3.24 -12.47 13.59
CA LEU A 91 -3.84 -11.89 12.38
C LEU A 91 -2.76 -11.60 11.33
N ALA A 92 -3.06 -11.93 10.08
CA ALA A 92 -2.33 -11.44 8.93
C ALA A 92 -3.12 -10.31 8.26
N GLY A 93 -2.42 -9.26 7.85
CA GLY A 93 -2.91 -8.13 7.07
C GLY A 93 -2.10 -7.99 5.78
N PHE A 94 -2.74 -7.49 4.73
CA PHE A 94 -2.09 -7.19 3.46
C PHE A 94 -2.69 -5.90 2.92
N THR A 95 -1.83 -5.00 2.46
CA THR A 95 -2.26 -3.86 1.64
C THR A 95 -2.04 -4.25 0.19
N ILE A 96 -3.13 -4.37 -0.56
CA ILE A 96 -3.09 -4.74 -1.98
C ILE A 96 -3.66 -3.62 -2.83
N TRP A 97 -3.16 -3.48 -4.06
CA TRP A 97 -3.82 -2.63 -5.05
C TRP A 97 -5.20 -3.18 -5.34
N GLY A 98 -6.21 -2.31 -5.32
CA GLY A 98 -7.60 -2.66 -5.62
C GLY A 98 -7.84 -2.89 -7.10
N LYS A 99 -8.97 -2.41 -7.61
CA LYS A 99 -9.27 -2.47 -9.05
C LYS A 99 -8.63 -1.28 -9.78
N PRO A 100 -7.99 -1.47 -10.95
CA PRO A 100 -7.34 -0.38 -11.67
C PRO A 100 -8.34 0.71 -12.09
N GLN A 101 -9.63 0.37 -12.28
CA GLN A 101 -10.67 1.34 -12.61
C GLN A 101 -10.96 2.35 -11.47
N HIS A 102 -10.51 2.07 -10.24
CA HIS A 102 -10.68 2.95 -9.10
C HIS A 102 -9.42 3.78 -8.80
N PHE A 103 -8.43 3.73 -9.69
CA PHE A 103 -7.16 4.43 -9.53
C PHE A 103 -6.98 5.45 -10.66
N SER A 104 -7.47 6.68 -10.44
CA SER A 104 -7.46 7.75 -11.45
C SER A 104 -6.09 8.02 -12.05
N LYS A 105 -5.01 7.90 -11.24
CA LYS A 105 -3.62 8.02 -11.73
C LYS A 105 -3.32 7.01 -12.83
N HIS A 106 -3.79 5.76 -12.71
CA HIS A 106 -3.54 4.74 -13.74
C HIS A 106 -4.27 5.07 -15.04
N SER A 107 -5.54 5.49 -14.97
CA SER A 107 -6.30 5.91 -16.15
C SER A 107 -5.62 7.08 -16.87
N LEU A 108 -5.28 8.15 -16.14
CA LEU A 108 -4.59 9.31 -16.69
C LEU A 108 -3.20 8.96 -17.23
N SER A 109 -2.41 8.17 -16.50
CA SER A 109 -1.07 7.75 -16.94
C SER A 109 -1.13 6.92 -18.22
N THR A 110 -2.13 6.04 -18.35
CA THR A 110 -2.35 5.25 -19.57
C THR A 110 -2.70 6.14 -20.75
N ALA A 111 -3.57 7.14 -20.53
CA ALA A 111 -3.93 8.12 -21.56
C ALA A 111 -2.72 8.97 -22.00
N VAL A 112 -1.89 9.43 -21.06
CA VAL A 112 -0.66 10.17 -21.37
C VAL A 112 0.30 9.31 -22.20
N SER A 113 0.55 8.06 -21.80
CA SER A 113 1.40 7.14 -22.56
C SER A 113 0.87 6.90 -23.98
N HIS A 114 -0.44 6.73 -24.14
CA HIS A 114 -1.07 6.57 -25.44
C HIS A 114 -0.86 7.80 -26.34
N GLU A 115 -1.09 9.02 -25.83
CA GLU A 115 -0.84 10.26 -26.60
C GLU A 115 0.64 10.48 -26.94
N LEU A 116 1.56 9.98 -26.09
CA LEU A 116 2.99 10.01 -26.36
C LEU A 116 3.46 8.94 -27.35
N GLY A 117 2.58 8.02 -27.77
CA GLY A 117 2.95 6.86 -28.59
C GLY A 117 3.81 5.83 -27.85
N LEU A 118 3.73 5.81 -26.52
CA LEU A 118 4.44 4.86 -25.67
C LEU A 118 3.52 3.66 -25.41
N GLU A 119 3.68 2.59 -26.19
CA GLU A 119 2.82 1.40 -26.13
C GLU A 119 2.96 0.55 -24.84
N HIS A 120 3.87 0.91 -23.94
CA HIS A 120 4.04 0.20 -22.67
C HIS A 120 3.03 0.72 -21.65
N GLY A 121 1.88 0.05 -21.60
CA GLY A 121 0.91 0.20 -20.52
C GLY A 121 1.49 -0.15 -19.15
N TRP A 122 0.82 0.30 -18.09
CA TRP A 122 1.18 -0.07 -16.72
C TRP A 122 1.11 -1.59 -16.54
N ASP A 123 2.06 -2.14 -15.75
CA ASP A 123 2.03 -3.54 -15.38
C ASP A 123 0.80 -3.84 -14.51
N THR A 124 -0.23 -4.41 -15.14
CA THR A 124 -1.49 -4.69 -14.46
C THR A 124 -1.40 -5.85 -13.46
N ARG A 125 -0.26 -6.56 -13.40
CA ARG A 125 -0.03 -7.68 -12.47
C ARG A 125 -0.14 -7.24 -11.02
N SER A 126 0.26 -6.01 -10.71
CA SER A 126 0.12 -5.40 -9.37
C SER A 126 -1.34 -5.36 -8.88
N PHE A 127 -2.32 -5.38 -9.78
CA PHE A 127 -3.76 -5.36 -9.46
C PHE A 127 -4.41 -6.75 -9.46
N GLU A 128 -3.68 -7.83 -9.74
CA GLU A 128 -4.26 -9.18 -9.85
C GLU A 128 -5.00 -9.61 -8.58
N LEU A 129 -4.42 -9.32 -7.41
CA LEU A 129 -5.01 -9.67 -6.12
C LEU A 129 -6.29 -8.87 -5.82
N GLY A 130 -6.34 -7.60 -6.22
CA GLY A 130 -7.51 -6.74 -6.00
C GLY A 130 -8.61 -6.86 -7.05
N ARG A 131 -8.31 -7.52 -8.19
CA ARG A 131 -9.26 -7.69 -9.30
C ARG A 131 -10.39 -8.64 -8.93
N ASP A 132 -10.07 -9.75 -8.25
CA ASP A 132 -11.03 -10.76 -7.80
C ASP A 132 -10.89 -11.05 -6.30
N LEU A 133 -11.61 -10.26 -5.51
CA LEU A 133 -11.63 -10.41 -4.05
C LEU A 133 -12.29 -11.72 -3.59
N SER A 134 -13.09 -12.38 -4.44
CA SER A 134 -13.71 -13.67 -4.11
C SER A 134 -12.68 -14.80 -4.21
N ALA A 135 -11.92 -14.83 -5.31
CA ALA A 135 -10.80 -15.74 -5.47
C ALA A 135 -9.74 -15.50 -4.39
N PHE A 136 -9.46 -14.24 -4.06
CA PHE A 136 -8.56 -13.88 -2.97
C PHE A 136 -9.00 -14.47 -1.62
N ARG A 137 -10.29 -14.32 -1.24
CA ARG A 137 -10.83 -14.94 -0.01
C ARG A 137 -10.68 -16.45 0.00
N THR A 138 -10.97 -17.09 -1.14
CA THR A 138 -10.87 -18.55 -1.29
C THR A 138 -9.43 -19.04 -1.12
N ARG A 139 -8.45 -18.31 -1.67
CA ARG A 139 -7.02 -18.61 -1.52
C ARG A 139 -6.59 -18.59 -0.05
N PHE A 140 -7.00 -17.57 0.71
CA PHE A 140 -6.67 -17.48 2.14
C PHE A 140 -7.39 -18.51 3.00
N ALA A 141 -8.67 -18.78 2.71
CA ALA A 141 -9.39 -19.85 3.40
C ALA A 141 -8.71 -21.22 3.18
N SER A 142 -8.26 -21.50 1.95
CA SER A 142 -7.54 -22.73 1.60
C SER A 142 -6.16 -22.82 2.26
N ALA A 143 -5.54 -21.70 2.60
CA ALA A 143 -4.29 -21.62 3.33
C ALA A 143 -4.46 -21.78 4.87
N GLY A 144 -5.69 -22.02 5.35
CA GLY A 144 -5.96 -22.29 6.77
C GLY A 144 -6.48 -21.09 7.58
N PHE A 145 -6.71 -19.94 6.95
CA PHE A 145 -7.29 -18.78 7.66
C PHE A 145 -8.79 -18.97 7.90
N SER A 146 -9.21 -18.90 9.16
CA SER A 146 -10.61 -19.10 9.58
C SER A 146 -11.50 -17.89 9.32
N GLN A 147 -10.93 -16.68 9.26
CA GLN A 147 -11.64 -15.45 8.89
C GLN A 147 -10.81 -14.59 7.95
N VAL A 148 -11.42 -14.16 6.85
CA VAL A 148 -10.82 -13.21 5.90
C VAL A 148 -11.69 -11.96 5.84
N ARG A 149 -11.12 -10.79 6.17
CA ARG A 149 -11.79 -9.49 6.09
C ARG A 149 -11.05 -8.62 5.08
N ILE A 150 -11.81 -7.92 4.25
CA ILE A 150 -11.30 -7.04 3.20
C ILE A 150 -12.13 -5.78 3.28
N TRP A 151 -11.49 -4.62 3.28
CA TRP A 151 -12.13 -3.32 3.21
C TRP A 151 -11.34 -2.43 2.24
N PRO A 152 -12.02 -1.52 1.53
CA PRO A 152 -11.33 -0.53 0.74
C PRO A 152 -10.68 0.51 1.67
N PHE A 153 -9.41 0.81 1.42
CA PHE A 153 -8.73 1.96 1.96
C PHE A 153 -8.42 2.92 0.80
N MET A 154 -8.88 4.17 0.90
CA MET A 154 -8.74 5.15 -0.17
C MET A 154 -7.53 6.04 0.09
N CYS A 155 -6.49 5.87 -0.73
CA CYS A 155 -5.33 6.75 -0.73
C CYS A 155 -5.66 8.00 -1.55
N VAL A 156 -5.88 9.14 -0.87
CA VAL A 156 -6.12 10.42 -1.54
C VAL A 156 -4.82 11.19 -1.65
N LEU A 157 -4.51 11.66 -2.86
CA LEU A 157 -3.48 12.66 -3.11
C LEU A 157 -4.17 13.88 -3.71
N GLU A 158 -4.07 15.00 -3.02
CA GLU A 158 -4.73 16.25 -3.40
C GLU A 158 -3.93 16.97 -4.49
N LEU A 159 -4.34 16.80 -5.74
CA LEU A 159 -3.73 17.43 -6.93
C LEU A 159 -4.77 18.36 -7.55
N TRP A 160 -4.87 19.58 -7.01
CA TRP A 160 -5.95 20.54 -7.31
C TRP A 160 -5.84 21.24 -8.68
N SER A 161 -4.87 20.87 -9.51
CA SER A 161 -4.71 21.38 -10.88
C SER A 161 -4.05 20.36 -11.78
N GLY A 162 -4.28 20.45 -13.09
CA GLY A 162 -3.57 19.65 -14.07
C GLY A 162 -2.06 19.83 -13.98
N GLU A 163 -1.59 21.04 -13.67
CA GLU A 163 -0.17 21.31 -13.46
C GLU A 163 0.40 20.56 -12.25
N ALA A 164 -0.31 20.53 -11.13
CA ALA A 164 0.10 19.76 -9.95
C ALA A 164 0.13 18.25 -10.26
N PHE A 165 -0.84 17.76 -11.02
CA PHE A 165 -0.83 16.38 -11.50
C PHE A 165 0.34 16.10 -12.44
N ALA A 166 0.59 16.95 -13.42
CA ALA A 166 1.66 16.78 -14.40
C ALA A 166 3.04 16.78 -13.73
N ALA A 167 3.26 17.65 -12.74
CA ALA A 167 4.48 17.66 -11.94
C ALA A 167 4.68 16.33 -11.21
N PHE A 168 3.64 15.85 -10.51
CA PHE A 168 3.67 14.56 -9.82
C PHE A 168 3.89 13.38 -10.79
N TYR A 169 3.19 13.36 -11.93
CA TYR A 169 3.31 12.33 -12.96
C TYR A 169 4.73 12.28 -13.54
N CYS A 170 5.28 13.41 -13.97
CA CYS A 170 6.62 13.47 -14.55
C CYS A 170 7.71 13.07 -13.55
N GLN A 171 7.54 13.39 -12.26
CA GLN A 171 8.45 12.95 -11.21
C GLN A 171 8.42 11.42 -11.02
N GLN A 172 7.25 10.81 -11.15
CA GLN A 172 7.02 9.40 -10.79
C GLN A 172 7.13 8.42 -11.96
N SER A 173 6.78 8.84 -13.17
CA SER A 173 6.49 7.96 -14.30
C SER A 173 7.34 8.26 -15.54
N VAL A 174 7.98 9.44 -15.61
CA VAL A 174 8.86 9.81 -16.73
C VAL A 174 10.32 9.75 -16.25
N VAL A 175 10.93 8.58 -16.39
CA VAL A 175 12.34 8.31 -16.02
C VAL A 175 13.32 8.71 -17.14
N SER A 176 12.85 9.37 -18.20
CA SER A 176 13.71 9.82 -19.30
C SER A 176 14.39 11.15 -18.98
N ASP A 177 15.69 11.21 -19.24
CA ASP A 177 16.50 12.44 -19.22
C ASP A 177 16.29 13.30 -20.48
N ALA A 178 15.46 12.86 -21.44
CA ALA A 178 15.16 13.63 -22.64
C ALA A 178 14.21 14.79 -22.30
N PRO A 179 14.69 16.06 -22.33
CA PRO A 179 13.90 17.20 -21.89
C PRO A 179 12.65 17.40 -22.76
N ASP A 180 12.74 17.12 -24.07
CA ASP A 180 11.62 17.25 -25.01
C ASP A 180 10.49 16.24 -24.71
N LEU A 181 10.84 15.00 -24.35
CA LEU A 181 9.85 13.99 -23.98
C LEU A 181 9.18 14.38 -22.66
N ARG A 182 9.96 14.87 -21.69
CA ARG A 182 9.43 15.34 -20.41
C ARG A 182 8.52 16.55 -20.56
N ALA A 183 8.88 17.52 -21.40
CA ALA A 183 8.05 18.70 -21.67
C ALA A 183 6.73 18.32 -22.37
N ARG A 184 6.78 17.43 -23.37
CA ARG A 184 5.58 16.90 -24.02
C ARG A 184 4.69 16.12 -23.06
N ALA A 185 5.28 15.24 -22.25
CA ALA A 185 4.56 14.47 -21.24
C ALA A 185 3.88 15.37 -20.22
N PHE A 186 4.56 16.44 -19.78
CA PHE A 186 4.01 17.43 -18.86
C PHE A 186 2.80 18.14 -19.47
N ALA A 187 2.92 18.67 -20.70
CA ALA A 187 1.84 19.38 -21.38
C ALA A 187 0.58 18.50 -21.59
N ILE A 188 0.78 17.25 -22.00
CA ILE A 188 -0.30 16.28 -22.19
C ILE A 188 -0.96 15.94 -20.84
N ALA A 189 -0.15 15.65 -19.82
CA ALA A 189 -0.65 15.33 -18.48
C ALA A 189 -1.45 16.47 -17.87
N THR A 190 -1.01 17.73 -18.03
CA THR A 190 -1.75 18.91 -17.57
C THR A 190 -3.12 18.98 -18.22
N LYS A 191 -3.16 18.94 -19.56
CA LYS A 191 -4.40 19.01 -20.32
C LYS A 191 -5.38 17.91 -19.90
N LEU A 192 -4.93 16.65 -19.88
CA LEU A 192 -5.79 15.52 -19.57
C LEU A 192 -6.32 15.56 -18.14
N ALA A 193 -5.54 16.07 -17.19
CA ALA A 193 -5.97 16.17 -15.79
C ALA A 193 -6.93 17.34 -15.54
N ASP A 194 -6.81 18.46 -16.28
CA ASP A 194 -7.79 19.56 -16.19
C ASP A 194 -9.16 19.17 -16.78
N GLU A 195 -9.20 18.19 -17.68
CA GLU A 195 -10.42 17.67 -18.33
C GLU A 195 -11.09 16.49 -17.58
N TYR A 196 -10.45 15.96 -16.52
CA TYR A 196 -10.84 14.71 -15.82
C TYR A 196 -11.79 14.93 -14.64
#